data_AF-C5KYH7-F1
#
_entry.id   AF-C5KYH7-F1
#
_cell.length_a   1.000
_cell.length_b   1.000
_cell.length_c   1.000
_cell.angle_alpha   90.00
_cell.angle_beta   90.00
_cell.angle_gamma   90.00
#
_symmetry.space_group_name_H-M   'P 1'
#
loop_
_entity.id
_entity.type
_entity.pdbx_description
1 polymer ?
#
loop_
_entity_poly.entity_id
_entity_poly.type
_entity_poly.pdbx_seq_one_letter_code
_entity_poly.pdbx_strand_id
1 'polypeptide(L)'
;SSEGSSRSRPNMSVTKFWDAVSANTHSTSQGSPTIKQDPRRRRPRPWWVIISFLRLCIEACRWLIIPLLGLAPILMRPFTLPALIVCLVLATYLVVTGDRYRPNGKATPGIEGHTEGTQFGKLIEELLESRARAFKPTPYAAINGHLATAIPYLTYRYKKPNLKRRWMYTIDGQSVALDWCLPPPTGNVKGIVIVLAGINGSSTESYVCDLIEKATSQGYAVCCLISRGACGTTVVGGPEEEPCGSRVSDVEQVINICHDVVTGSSSS
;
A
#
# COMPACT_ATOMS: atom_id res chain seq x y z
N SER A 1 -13.25 -42.95 -5.30
CA SER A 1 -12.97 -42.72 -3.87
C SER A 1 -11.49 -42.49 -3.73
N SER A 2 -11.05 -41.23 -3.66
CA SER A 2 -9.64 -40.90 -3.46
C SER A 2 -9.58 -39.79 -2.42
N GLU A 3 -9.00 -40.15 -1.28
CA GLU A 3 -8.96 -39.42 -0.03
C GLU A 3 -8.44 -38.00 -0.21
N GLY A 4 -9.29 -37.02 0.12
CA GLY A 4 -8.85 -35.66 0.38
C GLY A 4 -8.06 -35.65 1.69
N SER A 5 -6.75 -35.83 1.58
CA SER A 5 -5.82 -35.55 2.68
C SER A 5 -5.92 -34.06 3.00
N SER A 6 -6.71 -33.73 4.02
CA SER A 6 -6.73 -32.40 4.62
C SER A 6 -5.37 -32.18 5.27
N ARG A 7 -4.41 -31.63 4.51
CA ARG A 7 -3.16 -31.10 5.05
C ARG A 7 -3.53 -30.12 6.17
N SER A 8 -3.41 -30.56 7.42
CA SER A 8 -3.60 -29.72 8.58
C SER A 8 -2.60 -28.58 8.48
N ARG A 9 -3.09 -27.35 8.22
CA ARG A 9 -2.21 -26.18 8.15
C ARG A 9 -1.49 -26.06 9.49
N PRO A 10 -0.15 -25.96 9.51
CA PRO A 10 0.59 -25.82 10.75
C PRO A 10 0.10 -24.57 11.48
N ASN A 11 -0.43 -24.77 12.67
CA ASN A 11 -1.03 -23.72 13.49
C ASN A 11 0.12 -23.03 14.25
N MET A 12 0.77 -22.04 13.63
CA MET A 12 1.91 -21.34 14.22
C MET A 12 1.46 -20.07 14.96
N SER A 13 1.86 -19.95 16.23
CA SER A 13 1.58 -18.75 17.02
C SER A 13 2.32 -17.54 16.47
N VAL A 14 1.80 -16.33 16.69
CA VAL A 14 2.41 -15.08 16.19
C VAL A 14 3.87 -14.92 16.64
N THR A 15 4.21 -15.33 17.87
CA THR A 15 5.57 -15.26 18.38
C THR A 15 6.51 -16.20 17.62
N LYS A 16 6.14 -17.48 17.50
CA LYS A 16 6.93 -18.48 16.74
C LYS A 16 7.08 -18.09 15.28
N PHE A 17 6.02 -17.52 14.69
CA PHE A 17 6.05 -16.98 13.34
C PHE A 17 7.11 -15.90 13.20
N TRP A 18 7.16 -14.96 14.15
CA TRP A 18 8.14 -13.88 14.12
C TRP A 18 9.58 -14.37 14.29
N ASP A 19 9.79 -15.40 15.11
CA ASP A 19 11.12 -16.01 15.28
C ASP A 19 11.58 -16.67 13.98
N ALA A 20 10.70 -17.40 13.29
CA ALA A 20 10.98 -18.00 11.99
C ALA A 20 11.29 -16.95 10.90
N VAL A 21 10.54 -15.84 10.84
CA VAL A 21 10.86 -14.71 9.95
C VAL A 21 12.25 -14.16 10.26
N SER A 22 12.57 -14.02 11.54
CA SER A 22 13.85 -13.44 11.99
C SER A 22 15.04 -14.36 11.71
N ALA A 23 14.84 -15.68 11.64
CA ALA A 23 15.87 -16.64 11.27
C ALA A 23 16.21 -16.60 9.77
N ASN A 24 15.21 -16.35 8.92
CA ASN A 24 15.35 -16.35 7.46
C ASN A 24 15.65 -14.98 6.86
N THR A 25 15.83 -13.93 7.67
CA THR A 25 16.06 -12.56 7.18
C THR A 25 17.01 -11.78 8.06
N HIS A 26 17.69 -10.78 7.50
CA HIS A 26 18.65 -9.97 8.24
C HIS A 26 17.96 -8.81 8.97
N SER A 27 18.41 -8.55 10.20
CA SER A 27 18.02 -7.38 10.96
C SER A 27 18.80 -6.14 10.52
N THR A 28 18.21 -4.96 10.72
CA THR A 28 18.76 -3.63 10.38
C THR A 28 20.14 -3.33 10.99
N SER A 29 20.69 -4.18 11.87
CA SER A 29 21.95 -3.91 12.58
C SER A 29 23.22 -4.21 11.78
N GLN A 30 23.15 -4.84 10.60
CA GLN A 30 24.31 -5.01 9.73
C GLN A 30 24.09 -4.25 8.41
N GLY A 31 24.70 -3.05 8.30
CA GLY A 31 25.09 -2.49 7.00
C GLY A 31 24.10 -1.60 6.24
N SER A 32 23.18 -0.86 6.87
CA SER A 32 22.46 0.21 6.18
C SER A 32 23.27 1.53 6.24
N PRO A 33 23.50 2.25 5.13
CA PRO A 33 24.10 3.58 5.19
C PRO A 33 23.21 4.53 5.98
N THR A 34 23.82 5.20 6.96
CA THR A 34 23.16 6.04 7.96
C THR A 34 22.36 7.18 7.32
N ILE A 35 21.03 7.04 7.25
CA ILE A 35 20.14 8.19 7.10
C ILE A 35 19.88 8.72 8.52
N LYS A 36 20.46 9.88 8.84
CA LYS A 36 20.14 10.63 10.06
C LYS A 36 18.64 10.94 10.08
N GLN A 37 17.89 10.25 10.93
CA GLN A 37 16.55 10.70 11.32
C GLN A 37 16.71 11.90 12.28
N ASP A 38 16.18 13.06 11.89
CA ASP A 38 16.16 14.26 12.73
C ASP A 38 15.22 14.04 13.95
N PRO A 39 15.71 14.12 15.20
CA PRO A 39 14.92 13.82 16.39
C PRO A 39 13.97 14.96 16.83
N ARG A 40 13.74 15.99 16.01
CA ARG A 40 12.87 17.12 16.39
C ARG A 40 11.42 16.96 15.92
N ARG A 41 10.67 16.06 16.57
CA ARG A 41 9.20 16.23 16.74
C ARG A 41 8.77 15.82 18.15
N ARG A 42 8.82 16.80 19.06
CA ARG A 42 8.25 16.71 20.42
C ARG A 42 6.72 16.69 20.35
N ARG A 43 6.08 15.81 21.13
CA ARG A 43 4.63 15.82 21.38
C ARG A 43 4.22 17.05 22.21
N PRO A 44 3.10 17.73 21.94
CA PRO A 44 2.60 18.79 22.83
C PRO A 44 1.74 18.21 23.97
N ARG A 45 1.83 18.86 25.15
CA ARG A 45 1.10 18.56 26.40
C ARG A 45 -0.25 19.32 26.46
N PRO A 46 -1.24 18.86 27.27
CA PRO A 46 -2.67 19.15 27.05
C PRO A 46 -3.18 20.53 27.51
N TRP A 47 -2.39 21.33 28.24
CA TRP A 47 -2.88 22.58 28.83
C TRP A 47 -2.73 23.82 27.94
N TRP A 48 -2.09 23.69 26.76
CA TRP A 48 -2.00 24.76 25.76
C TRP A 48 -3.27 24.94 24.91
N VAL A 49 -4.16 23.94 24.89
CA VAL A 49 -5.33 23.92 23.99
C VAL A 49 -6.39 24.94 24.40
N ILE A 50 -6.53 25.26 25.69
CA ILE A 50 -7.57 26.17 26.19
C ILE A 50 -7.19 27.65 25.94
N ILE A 51 -5.92 28.02 26.10
CA ILE A 51 -5.43 29.38 25.82
C ILE A 51 -5.34 29.63 24.30
N SER A 52 -5.05 28.60 23.50
CA SER A 52 -5.12 28.68 22.04
C SER A 52 -6.54 28.84 21.53
N PHE A 53 -7.57 28.28 22.19
CA PHE A 53 -8.96 28.39 21.73
C PHE A 53 -9.51 29.81 21.89
N LEU A 54 -9.21 30.51 23.01
CA LEU A 54 -9.62 31.91 23.18
C LEU A 54 -8.89 32.87 22.23
N ARG A 55 -7.61 32.63 21.92
CA ARG A 55 -6.90 33.38 20.87
C ARG A 55 -7.42 33.05 19.46
N LEU A 56 -7.86 31.83 19.22
CA LEU A 56 -8.46 31.41 17.95
C LEU A 56 -9.83 32.09 17.73
N CYS A 57 -10.62 32.30 18.78
CA CYS A 57 -11.90 33.02 18.66
C CYS A 57 -11.72 34.52 18.39
N ILE A 58 -10.72 35.17 19.00
CA ILE A 58 -10.40 36.59 18.76
C ILE A 58 -9.78 36.77 17.35
N GLU A 59 -8.92 35.86 16.90
CA GLU A 59 -8.41 35.91 15.53
C GLU A 59 -9.42 35.44 14.48
N ALA A 60 -10.36 34.55 14.79
CA ALA A 60 -11.45 34.19 13.89
C ALA A 60 -12.34 35.40 13.57
N CYS A 61 -12.53 36.33 14.50
CA CYS A 61 -13.23 37.59 14.23
C CYS A 61 -12.44 38.55 13.31
N ARG A 62 -11.09 38.54 13.34
CA ARG A 62 -10.26 39.27 12.36
C ARG A 62 -10.21 38.57 11.00
N TRP A 63 -10.21 37.23 10.99
CA TRP A 63 -10.18 36.39 9.80
C TRP A 63 -11.54 36.14 9.13
N LEU A 64 -12.63 36.72 9.61
CA LEU A 64 -13.93 36.68 8.91
C LEU A 64 -14.24 37.98 8.14
N ILE A 65 -13.65 39.11 8.54
CA ILE A 65 -13.89 40.41 7.88
C ILE A 65 -12.76 40.76 6.87
N ILE A 66 -11.55 40.23 7.04
CA ILE A 66 -10.39 40.52 6.16
C ILE A 66 -10.27 39.62 4.89
N PRO A 67 -10.78 38.37 4.79
CA PRO A 67 -10.52 37.53 3.60
C PRO A 67 -11.25 37.98 2.33
N LEU A 68 -12.27 38.83 2.44
CA LEU A 68 -12.93 39.41 1.28
C LEU A 68 -12.06 40.48 0.58
N LEU A 69 -11.06 41.04 1.27
CA LEU A 69 -10.08 41.98 0.71
C LEU A 69 -8.67 41.37 0.50
N GLY A 70 -8.36 40.24 1.15
CA GLY A 70 -7.04 39.59 1.09
C GLY A 70 -6.82 38.57 -0.04
N LEU A 71 -7.86 38.18 -0.79
CA LEU A 71 -7.73 37.25 -1.94
C LEU A 71 -7.22 37.92 -3.22
N ALA A 72 -7.37 39.25 -3.34
CA ALA A 72 -6.94 40.02 -4.51
C ALA A 72 -5.42 39.90 -4.82
N PRO A 73 -4.47 40.04 -3.86
CA PRO A 73 -3.05 39.96 -4.18
C PRO A 73 -2.52 38.54 -4.46
N ILE A 74 -3.28 37.48 -4.11
CA ILE A 74 -2.93 36.09 -4.45
C ILE A 74 -3.42 35.73 -5.85
N LEU A 75 -4.61 36.23 -6.26
CA LEU A 75 -5.10 36.11 -7.63
C LEU A 75 -4.32 36.98 -8.63
N MET A 76 -3.70 38.08 -8.20
CA MET A 76 -2.94 39.02 -9.04
C MET A 76 -1.47 38.63 -9.27
N ARG A 77 -1.02 37.45 -8.83
CA ARG A 77 0.32 36.95 -9.20
C ARG A 77 0.26 36.49 -10.67
N PRO A 78 1.21 36.89 -11.52
CA PRO A 78 1.14 36.60 -12.97
C PRO A 78 1.12 35.09 -13.30
N PHE A 79 1.51 34.24 -12.35
CA PHE A 79 1.53 32.78 -12.50
C PHE A 79 0.35 32.05 -11.83
N THR A 80 -0.46 32.71 -10.99
CA THR A 80 -1.57 32.02 -10.29
C THR A 80 -2.82 31.91 -11.16
N LEU A 81 -3.16 32.94 -11.93
CA LEU A 81 -4.30 32.89 -12.84
C LEU A 81 -4.13 31.83 -13.95
N PRO A 82 -2.98 31.75 -14.66
CA PRO A 82 -2.76 30.70 -15.66
C PRO A 82 -2.75 29.30 -15.04
N ALA A 83 -2.16 29.12 -13.85
CA ALA A 83 -2.15 27.84 -13.15
C ALA A 83 -3.57 27.39 -12.74
N LEU A 84 -4.39 28.33 -12.24
CA LEU A 84 -5.79 28.04 -11.91
C LEU A 84 -6.59 27.67 -13.17
N ILE A 85 -6.39 28.39 -14.27
CA ILE A 85 -7.03 28.07 -15.56
C ILE A 85 -6.61 26.67 -16.02
N VAL A 86 -5.32 26.33 -15.97
CA VAL A 86 -4.82 24.99 -16.33
C VAL A 86 -5.42 23.91 -15.44
N CYS A 87 -5.48 24.12 -14.13
CA CYS A 87 -6.13 23.18 -13.20
C CYS A 87 -7.61 22.99 -13.51
N LEU A 88 -8.32 24.07 -13.87
CA LEU A 88 -9.75 24.05 -14.19
C LEU A 88 -10.00 23.35 -15.54
N VAL A 89 -9.16 23.61 -16.54
CA VAL A 89 -9.17 22.91 -17.84
C VAL A 89 -8.86 21.42 -17.66
N LEU A 90 -7.84 21.06 -16.87
CA LEU A 90 -7.48 19.67 -16.60
C LEU A 90 -8.59 18.96 -15.82
N ALA A 91 -9.18 19.58 -14.81
CA ALA A 91 -10.29 19.03 -14.06
C ALA A 91 -11.52 18.81 -14.96
N THR A 92 -11.84 19.79 -15.81
CA THR A 92 -12.95 19.70 -16.77
C THR A 92 -12.68 18.61 -17.80
N TYR A 93 -11.46 18.55 -18.35
CA TYR A 93 -11.03 17.52 -19.27
C TYR A 93 -11.18 16.14 -18.64
N LEU A 94 -10.62 15.91 -17.45
CA LEU A 94 -10.75 14.65 -16.73
C LEU A 94 -12.22 14.28 -16.46
N VAL A 95 -13.09 15.25 -16.15
CA VAL A 95 -14.53 15.04 -15.97
C VAL A 95 -15.24 14.64 -17.26
N VAL A 96 -14.89 15.26 -18.39
CA VAL A 96 -15.55 15.05 -19.68
C VAL A 96 -15.03 13.81 -20.41
N THR A 97 -13.72 13.54 -20.33
CA THR A 97 -13.07 12.41 -21.01
C THR A 97 -12.95 11.16 -20.14
N GLY A 98 -13.29 11.27 -18.86
CA GLY A 98 -13.27 10.13 -17.95
C GLY A 98 -14.31 9.09 -18.34
N ASP A 99 -13.84 7.93 -18.79
CA ASP A 99 -14.71 6.80 -19.06
C ASP A 99 -15.45 6.37 -17.78
N ARG A 100 -16.73 6.07 -17.94
CA ARG A 100 -17.54 5.44 -16.89
C ARG A 100 -17.16 3.97 -16.83
N TYR A 101 -16.10 3.64 -16.09
CA TYR A 101 -15.76 2.25 -15.85
C TYR A 101 -16.86 1.59 -15.01
N ARG A 102 -17.60 0.68 -15.64
CA ARG A 102 -18.53 -0.22 -14.98
C ARG A 102 -18.00 -1.64 -15.14
N PRO A 103 -17.73 -2.36 -14.03
CA PRO A 103 -17.35 -3.75 -14.13
C PRO A 103 -18.50 -4.52 -14.82
N ASN A 104 -18.20 -5.14 -15.95
CA ASN A 104 -19.15 -5.89 -16.77
C ASN A 104 -19.20 -7.38 -16.41
N GLY A 105 -18.46 -7.80 -15.38
CA GLY A 105 -18.33 -9.19 -14.95
C GLY A 105 -17.51 -10.07 -15.88
N LYS A 106 -16.88 -9.50 -16.92
CA LYS A 106 -16.07 -10.23 -17.89
C LYS A 106 -14.59 -9.92 -17.73
N ALA A 107 -13.74 -10.89 -18.02
CA ALA A 107 -12.30 -10.69 -18.07
C ALA A 107 -11.95 -9.68 -19.17
N THR A 108 -10.97 -8.81 -18.91
CA THR A 108 -10.45 -7.90 -19.93
C THR A 108 -9.74 -8.73 -21.01
N PRO A 109 -9.97 -8.45 -22.31
CA PRO A 109 -9.23 -9.11 -23.38
C PRO A 109 -7.72 -8.95 -23.16
N GLY A 110 -6.96 -10.05 -23.22
CA GLY A 110 -5.49 -10.04 -23.07
C GLY A 110 -4.95 -10.47 -21.70
N ILE A 111 -5.79 -10.94 -20.76
CA ILE A 111 -5.29 -11.64 -19.56
C ILE A 111 -4.82 -13.05 -19.99
N GLU A 112 -3.53 -13.21 -20.25
CA GLU A 112 -2.91 -14.52 -20.45
C GLU A 112 -3.04 -15.37 -19.16
N GLY A 113 -3.53 -16.60 -19.30
CA GLY A 113 -3.88 -17.50 -18.20
C GLY A 113 -5.40 -17.69 -17.98
N HIS A 114 -6.23 -16.83 -18.56
CA HIS A 114 -7.66 -17.11 -18.74
C HIS A 114 -7.85 -17.96 -20.01
N THR A 115 -7.54 -19.25 -19.93
CA THR A 115 -7.96 -20.19 -20.97
C THR A 115 -9.39 -20.62 -20.65
N GLU A 116 -10.34 -20.23 -21.50
CA GLU A 116 -11.75 -20.63 -21.39
C GLU A 116 -11.85 -22.15 -21.15
N GLY A 117 -12.60 -22.54 -20.11
CA GLY A 117 -12.80 -23.95 -19.74
C GLY A 117 -11.84 -24.53 -18.70
N THR A 118 -10.72 -23.88 -18.37
CA THR A 118 -9.86 -24.30 -17.25
C THR A 118 -10.51 -24.05 -15.89
N GLN A 119 -10.12 -24.79 -14.85
CA GLN A 119 -10.64 -24.54 -13.48
C GLN A 119 -10.30 -23.13 -12.99
N PHE A 120 -9.11 -22.62 -13.32
CA PHE A 120 -8.71 -21.26 -13.00
C PHE A 120 -9.54 -20.23 -13.78
N GLY A 121 -9.76 -20.46 -15.08
CA GLY A 121 -10.65 -19.61 -15.90
C GLY A 121 -12.06 -19.51 -15.32
N LYS A 122 -12.67 -20.65 -14.96
CA LYS A 122 -13.99 -20.69 -14.32
C LYS A 122 -14.04 -19.96 -12.98
N LEU A 123 -13.00 -20.14 -12.15
CA LEU A 123 -12.89 -19.42 -10.88
C LEU A 123 -12.81 -17.91 -11.09
N ILE A 124 -12.02 -17.45 -12.06
CA ILE A 124 -11.91 -16.02 -12.39
C ILE A 124 -13.26 -15.47 -12.85
N GLU A 125 -13.97 -16.15 -13.75
CA GLU A 125 -15.30 -15.73 -14.21
C GLU A 125 -16.30 -15.62 -13.06
N GLU A 126 -16.41 -16.66 -12.22
CA GLU A 126 -17.30 -16.67 -11.07
C GLU A 126 -16.99 -15.51 -10.11
N LEU A 127 -15.71 -15.25 -9.84
CA LEU A 127 -15.27 -14.13 -9.02
C LEU A 127 -15.59 -12.78 -9.66
N LEU A 128 -15.40 -12.62 -10.97
CA LEU A 128 -15.71 -11.38 -11.69
C LEU A 128 -17.21 -11.10 -11.72
N GLU A 129 -18.03 -12.11 -11.98
CA GLU A 129 -19.50 -12.01 -11.96
C GLU A 129 -20.01 -11.69 -10.55
N SER A 130 -19.50 -12.36 -9.53
CA SER A 130 -19.88 -12.10 -8.13
C SER A 130 -19.55 -10.66 -7.74
N ARG A 131 -18.37 -10.15 -8.12
CA ARG A 131 -17.95 -8.76 -7.87
C ARG A 131 -18.75 -7.76 -8.67
N ALA A 132 -19.06 -8.02 -9.94
CA ALA A 132 -19.89 -7.13 -10.75
C ALA A 132 -21.29 -6.98 -10.14
N ARG A 133 -21.88 -8.08 -9.64
CA ARG A 133 -23.19 -8.04 -8.94
C ARG A 133 -23.13 -7.30 -7.61
N ALA A 134 -22.04 -7.45 -6.86
CA ALA A 134 -21.85 -6.76 -5.58
C ALA A 134 -21.44 -5.28 -5.74
N PHE A 135 -21.03 -4.86 -6.93
CA PHE A 135 -20.51 -3.52 -7.18
C PHE A 135 -21.62 -2.47 -7.08
N LYS A 136 -21.59 -1.69 -6.01
CA LYS A 136 -22.43 -0.51 -5.80
C LYS A 136 -21.54 0.73 -5.86
N PRO A 137 -21.40 1.38 -7.03
CA PRO A 137 -20.50 2.52 -7.14
C PRO A 137 -21.02 3.65 -6.25
N THR A 138 -20.10 4.33 -5.57
CA THR A 138 -20.44 5.61 -4.94
C THR A 138 -20.84 6.61 -6.03
N PRO A 139 -21.75 7.58 -5.75
CA PRO A 139 -22.25 8.49 -6.77
C PRO A 139 -21.15 9.23 -7.55
N TYR A 140 -20.06 9.63 -6.88
CA TYR A 140 -18.91 10.27 -7.53
C TYR A 140 -18.09 9.30 -8.39
N ALA A 141 -17.96 8.03 -8.00
CA ALA A 141 -17.25 7.02 -8.77
C ALA A 141 -18.05 6.57 -10.00
N ALA A 142 -19.38 6.66 -9.96
CA ALA A 142 -20.27 6.36 -11.08
C ALA A 142 -20.22 7.42 -12.20
N ILE A 143 -19.77 8.64 -11.87
CA ILE A 143 -19.69 9.76 -12.82
C ILE A 143 -18.38 9.67 -13.62
N ASN A 144 -17.26 9.31 -12.98
CA ASN A 144 -15.94 9.32 -13.60
C ASN A 144 -14.92 8.43 -12.86
N GLY A 145 -14.18 7.58 -13.58
CA GLY A 145 -13.11 6.74 -13.04
C GLY A 145 -11.94 7.53 -12.41
N HIS A 146 -11.65 8.74 -12.90
CA HIS A 146 -10.67 9.63 -12.29
C HIS A 146 -11.12 10.12 -10.92
N LEU A 147 -12.40 10.51 -10.77
CA LEU A 147 -12.96 10.88 -9.47
C LEU A 147 -13.03 9.68 -8.52
N ALA A 148 -13.28 8.48 -9.07
CA ALA A 148 -13.25 7.23 -8.31
C ALA A 148 -11.87 6.97 -7.67
N THR A 149 -10.79 7.50 -8.24
CA THR A 149 -9.42 7.35 -7.73
C THR A 149 -8.98 8.55 -6.88
N ALA A 150 -9.22 9.76 -7.36
CA ALA A 150 -8.76 11.00 -6.72
C ALA A 150 -9.44 11.25 -5.37
N ILE A 151 -10.75 11.04 -5.28
CA ILE A 151 -11.49 11.31 -4.04
C ILE A 151 -11.03 10.39 -2.91
N PRO A 152 -10.97 9.05 -3.07
CA PRO A 152 -10.41 8.18 -2.03
C PRO A 152 -8.95 8.53 -1.70
N TYR A 153 -8.12 8.84 -2.71
CA TYR A 153 -6.73 9.24 -2.45
C TYR A 153 -6.63 10.48 -1.53
N LEU A 154 -7.49 11.48 -1.73
CA LEU A 154 -7.46 12.73 -0.97
C LEU A 154 -8.20 12.66 0.38
N THR A 155 -9.22 11.81 0.49
CA THR A 155 -10.14 11.82 1.64
C THR A 155 -9.98 10.61 2.57
N TYR A 156 -9.44 9.49 2.06
CA TYR A 156 -9.34 8.27 2.83
C TYR A 156 -8.26 8.39 3.90
N ARG A 157 -8.65 8.05 5.13
CA ARG A 157 -7.73 7.97 6.26
C ARG A 157 -7.47 6.51 6.56
N TYR A 158 -6.20 6.16 6.70
CA TYR A 158 -5.77 4.82 7.05
C TYR A 158 -5.04 4.83 8.39
N LYS A 159 -5.09 3.71 9.10
CA LYS A 159 -4.29 3.50 10.28
C LYS A 159 -2.88 3.11 9.86
N LYS A 160 -1.86 3.73 10.47
CA LYS A 160 -0.47 3.33 10.22
C LYS A 160 -0.23 1.95 10.84
N PRO A 161 0.16 0.93 10.04
CA PRO A 161 0.43 -0.40 10.55
C PRO A 161 1.74 -0.43 11.35
N ASN A 162 1.85 -1.40 12.25
CA ASN A 162 3.10 -1.68 12.95
C ASN A 162 3.99 -2.54 12.06
N LEU A 163 4.79 -1.88 11.21
CA LEU A 163 5.67 -2.53 10.25
C LEU A 163 7.02 -2.83 10.88
N LYS A 164 7.54 -4.02 10.60
CA LYS A 164 8.88 -4.47 10.98
C LYS A 164 9.66 -4.80 9.72
N ARG A 165 10.64 -3.96 9.38
CA ARG A 165 11.49 -4.16 8.21
C ARG A 165 12.53 -5.25 8.45
N ARG A 166 12.71 -6.09 7.44
CA ARG A 166 13.78 -7.07 7.32
C ARG A 166 14.44 -6.94 5.96
N TRP A 167 15.71 -7.27 5.88
CA TRP A 167 16.49 -7.19 4.65
C TRP A 167 16.83 -8.59 4.15
N MET A 168 16.81 -8.76 2.85
CA MET A 168 17.34 -9.96 2.20
C MET A 168 18.26 -9.57 1.06
N TYR A 169 19.33 -10.33 0.93
CA TYR A 169 20.16 -10.27 -0.26
C TYR A 169 19.55 -11.16 -1.32
N THR A 170 19.53 -10.66 -2.55
CA THR A 170 19.12 -11.44 -3.71
C THR A 170 20.29 -12.27 -4.22
N ILE A 171 20.02 -13.30 -5.02
CA ILE A 171 21.03 -14.18 -5.64
C ILE A 171 22.16 -13.43 -6.39
N ASP A 172 21.87 -12.25 -6.91
CA ASP A 172 22.78 -11.37 -7.65
C ASP A 172 23.42 -10.28 -6.75
N GLY A 173 23.37 -10.46 -5.43
CA GLY A 173 24.02 -9.59 -4.45
C GLY A 173 23.32 -8.24 -4.23
N GLN A 174 22.13 -8.05 -4.80
CA GLN A 174 21.32 -6.85 -4.53
C GLN A 174 20.62 -6.96 -3.19
N SER A 175 20.01 -5.86 -2.76
CA SER A 175 19.21 -5.83 -1.54
C SER A 175 17.76 -5.49 -1.85
N VAL A 176 16.85 -6.23 -1.24
CA VAL A 176 15.43 -5.86 -1.14
C VAL A 176 15.01 -5.89 0.31
N ALA A 177 13.95 -5.16 0.62
CA ALA A 177 13.41 -5.11 1.97
C ALA A 177 12.02 -5.76 2.02
N LEU A 178 11.76 -6.44 3.14
CA LEU A 178 10.49 -7.06 3.46
C LEU A 178 9.92 -6.34 4.68
N ASP A 179 8.81 -5.63 4.49
CA ASP A 179 8.10 -4.99 5.58
C ASP A 179 6.98 -5.90 6.07
N TRP A 180 7.16 -6.41 7.29
CA TRP A 180 6.24 -7.35 7.90
C TRP A 180 5.24 -6.65 8.81
N CYS A 181 3.97 -7.04 8.71
CA CYS A 181 2.96 -6.73 9.71
C CYS A 181 2.30 -8.02 10.18
N LEU A 182 2.25 -8.22 11.50
CA LEU A 182 1.68 -9.41 12.10
C LEU A 182 0.25 -9.12 12.60
N PRO A 183 -0.63 -10.13 12.60
CA PRO A 183 -1.92 -10.01 13.26
C PRO A 183 -1.72 -9.80 14.78
N PRO A 184 -2.76 -9.33 15.50
CA PRO A 184 -2.72 -9.24 16.95
C PRO A 184 -2.22 -10.56 17.59
N PRO A 185 -1.49 -10.50 18.72
CA PRO A 185 -0.85 -11.68 19.34
C PRO A 185 -1.85 -12.71 19.92
N THR A 186 -3.15 -12.50 19.69
CA THR A 186 -4.24 -13.36 20.12
C THR A 186 -4.51 -14.44 19.06
N GLY A 187 -3.65 -15.45 19.00
CA GLY A 187 -3.89 -16.67 18.21
C GLY A 187 -2.78 -17.06 17.25
N ASN A 188 -3.15 -17.82 16.21
CA ASN A 188 -2.24 -18.35 15.20
C ASN A 188 -2.34 -17.56 13.90
N VAL A 189 -1.24 -17.51 13.15
CA VAL A 189 -1.19 -16.90 11.83
C VAL A 189 -1.87 -17.84 10.83
N LYS A 190 -2.94 -17.38 10.16
CA LYS A 190 -3.71 -18.19 9.20
C LYS A 190 -3.00 -18.41 7.86
N GLY A 191 -2.05 -17.55 7.55
CA GLY A 191 -1.29 -17.54 6.31
C GLY A 191 -0.57 -16.19 6.11
N ILE A 192 0.17 -16.09 5.01
CA ILE A 192 0.91 -14.89 4.62
C ILE A 192 0.25 -14.29 3.37
N VAL A 193 -0.01 -12.99 3.40
CA VAL A 193 -0.37 -12.19 2.22
C VAL A 193 0.88 -11.45 1.77
N ILE A 194 1.38 -11.78 0.58
CA ILE A 194 2.50 -11.08 -0.05
C ILE A 194 1.93 -9.89 -0.83
N VAL A 195 2.45 -8.70 -0.54
CA VAL A 195 2.05 -7.46 -1.22
C VAL A 195 3.19 -7.02 -2.13
N LEU A 196 2.91 -6.97 -3.43
CA LEU A 196 3.79 -6.42 -4.44
C LEU A 196 3.33 -4.99 -4.72
N ALA A 197 4.02 -4.02 -4.13
CA ALA A 197 3.71 -2.62 -4.35
C ALA A 197 4.19 -2.22 -5.77
N GLY A 198 3.47 -1.30 -6.42
CA GLY A 198 3.81 -0.85 -7.78
C GLY A 198 5.15 -0.10 -7.86
N ILE A 199 5.45 0.47 -9.03
CA ILE A 199 6.76 1.11 -9.36
C ILE A 199 7.26 2.15 -8.33
N ASN A 200 6.37 2.82 -7.60
CA ASN A 200 6.70 3.79 -6.54
C ASN A 200 6.14 3.37 -5.16
N GLY A 201 5.69 2.14 -5.02
CA GLY A 201 4.92 1.69 -3.89
C GLY A 201 5.80 1.43 -2.67
N SER A 202 5.53 2.17 -1.59
CA SER A 202 6.01 1.87 -0.25
C SER A 202 5.00 0.99 0.51
N SER A 203 5.47 0.26 1.52
CA SER A 203 4.60 -0.36 2.53
C SER A 203 3.76 0.64 3.32
N THR A 204 4.11 1.93 3.24
CA THR A 204 3.42 3.04 3.91
C THR A 204 2.36 3.72 3.04
N GLU A 205 2.16 3.28 1.80
CA GLU A 205 1.11 3.84 0.94
C GLU A 205 -0.27 3.56 1.51
N SER A 206 -1.21 4.47 1.28
CA SER A 206 -2.55 4.42 1.88
C SER A 206 -3.31 3.12 1.55
N TYR A 207 -3.23 2.69 0.30
CA TYR A 207 -3.85 1.44 -0.17
C TYR A 207 -3.19 0.19 0.43
N VAL A 208 -1.87 0.23 0.63
CA VAL A 208 -1.13 -0.87 1.27
C VAL A 208 -1.47 -0.94 2.75
N CYS A 209 -1.53 0.20 3.44
CA CYS A 209 -1.91 0.26 4.85
C CYS A 209 -3.34 -0.25 5.07
N ASP A 210 -4.28 0.11 4.21
CA ASP A 210 -5.66 -0.38 4.26
C ASP A 210 -5.73 -1.91 4.09
N LEU A 211 -4.98 -2.45 3.12
CA LEU A 211 -4.86 -3.89 2.91
C LEU A 211 -4.26 -4.58 4.14
N ILE A 212 -3.19 -4.03 4.71
CA ILE A 212 -2.55 -4.57 5.91
C ILE A 212 -3.53 -4.62 7.08
N GLU A 213 -4.27 -3.55 7.33
CA GLU A 213 -5.25 -3.47 8.42
C GLU A 213 -6.35 -4.53 8.26
N LYS A 214 -6.89 -4.69 7.05
CA LYS A 214 -7.92 -5.71 6.76
C LYS A 214 -7.37 -7.13 6.86
N ALA A 215 -6.20 -7.42 6.32
CA ALA A 215 -5.62 -8.76 6.36
C ALA A 215 -5.22 -9.17 7.80
N THR A 216 -4.57 -8.28 8.54
CA THR A 216 -4.13 -8.54 9.91
C THR A 216 -5.31 -8.68 10.88
N SER A 217 -6.38 -7.91 10.73
CA SER A 217 -7.61 -8.08 11.52
C SER A 217 -8.31 -9.42 11.28
N GLN A 218 -8.08 -10.04 10.12
CA GLN A 218 -8.58 -11.38 9.80
C GLN A 218 -7.64 -12.52 10.24
N GLY A 219 -6.46 -12.20 10.81
CA GLY A 219 -5.49 -13.17 11.31
C GLY A 219 -4.40 -13.57 10.31
N TYR A 220 -4.23 -12.84 9.21
CA TYR A 220 -3.14 -13.05 8.26
C TYR A 220 -1.92 -12.20 8.61
N ALA A 221 -0.72 -12.76 8.42
CA ALA A 221 0.50 -11.96 8.37
C ALA A 221 0.61 -11.32 6.99
N VAL A 222 1.20 -10.13 6.91
CA VAL A 222 1.41 -9.42 5.66
C VAL A 222 2.89 -9.17 5.47
N CYS A 223 3.40 -9.47 4.29
CA CYS A 223 4.77 -9.23 3.87
C CYS A 223 4.75 -8.32 2.64
N CYS A 224 5.15 -7.06 2.80
CA CYS A 224 5.30 -6.14 1.68
C CYS A 224 6.71 -6.24 1.12
N LEU A 225 6.85 -6.66 -0.14
CA LEU A 225 8.11 -6.60 -0.86
C LEU A 225 8.36 -5.15 -1.30
N ILE A 226 9.48 -4.61 -0.85
CA ILE A 226 10.02 -3.34 -1.30
C ILE A 226 11.08 -3.63 -2.36
N SER A 227 10.79 -3.21 -3.59
CA SER A 227 11.69 -3.37 -4.72
C SER A 227 13.06 -2.73 -4.49
N ARG A 228 14.05 -3.17 -5.28
CA ARG A 228 15.39 -2.59 -5.33
C ARG A 228 15.33 -1.07 -5.59
N GLY A 229 16.20 -0.28 -4.98
CA GLY A 229 16.20 1.18 -5.11
C GLY A 229 15.00 1.93 -4.51
N ALA A 230 13.96 1.24 -4.04
CA ALA A 230 12.78 1.85 -3.44
C ALA A 230 12.89 1.95 -1.91
N CYS A 231 12.33 3.01 -1.33
CA CYS A 231 12.19 3.19 0.12
C CYS A 231 13.49 2.94 0.93
N GLY A 232 14.63 3.32 0.36
CA GLY A 232 15.95 3.21 1.00
C GLY A 232 16.67 1.88 0.77
N THR A 233 16.16 0.97 -0.09
CA THR A 233 16.94 -0.19 -0.55
C THR A 233 18.06 0.26 -1.48
N THR A 234 19.24 -0.35 -1.35
CA THR A 234 20.39 0.00 -2.19
C THR A 234 20.39 -0.83 -3.45
N VAL A 235 20.69 -0.20 -4.58
CA VAL A 235 21.05 -0.87 -5.83
C VAL A 235 22.57 -0.78 -5.98
N VAL A 236 23.18 -1.91 -6.30
CA VAL A 236 24.63 -2.06 -6.51
C VAL A 236 24.81 -2.50 -7.97
N GLY A 237 25.42 -1.67 -8.82
CA GLY A 237 25.60 -2.03 -10.23
C GLY A 237 25.16 -0.91 -11.19
N GLY A 238 25.03 -1.27 -12.46
CA GLY A 238 24.60 -0.39 -13.55
C GLY A 238 23.08 -0.41 -13.82
N PRO A 239 22.66 0.03 -15.02
CA PRO A 239 21.24 0.14 -15.39
C PRO A 239 20.49 -1.20 -15.46
N GLU A 240 21.20 -2.31 -15.67
CA GLU A 240 20.58 -3.65 -15.76
C GLU A 240 20.14 -4.16 -14.38
N GLU A 241 20.74 -3.65 -13.30
CA GLU A 241 20.43 -4.03 -11.93
C GLU A 241 19.29 -3.20 -11.31
N GLU A 242 18.80 -2.18 -12.02
CA GLU A 242 17.67 -1.33 -11.61
C GLU A 242 16.38 -2.12 -11.37
N PRO A 243 15.48 -1.61 -10.48
CA PRO A 243 14.18 -2.21 -10.26
C PRO A 243 13.37 -2.31 -11.55
N CYS A 244 12.95 -3.52 -11.89
CA CYS A 244 12.11 -3.79 -13.04
C CYS A 244 10.87 -4.58 -12.62
N GLY A 245 9.69 -4.13 -13.02
CA GLY A 245 8.42 -4.79 -12.69
C GLY A 245 8.27 -6.20 -13.27
N SER A 246 9.07 -6.55 -14.29
CA SER A 246 9.11 -7.91 -14.86
C SER A 246 10.12 -8.83 -14.16
N ARG A 247 10.87 -8.34 -13.16
CA ARG A 247 11.88 -9.14 -12.44
C ARG A 247 11.22 -10.03 -11.38
N VAL A 248 10.75 -11.17 -11.82
CA VAL A 248 10.06 -12.16 -10.97
C VAL A 248 10.99 -12.94 -10.03
N SER A 249 12.30 -12.91 -10.25
CA SER A 249 13.29 -13.60 -9.39
C SER A 249 13.31 -13.09 -7.94
N ASP A 250 12.99 -11.81 -7.73
CA ASP A 250 12.86 -11.25 -6.38
C ASP A 250 11.60 -11.79 -5.70
N VAL A 251 10.50 -11.87 -6.46
CA VAL A 251 9.22 -12.41 -5.97
C VAL A 251 9.37 -13.89 -5.62
N GLU A 252 10.07 -14.67 -6.45
CA GLU A 252 10.35 -16.08 -6.20
C GLU A 252 11.09 -16.28 -4.87
N GLN A 253 12.14 -15.50 -4.60
CA GLN A 253 12.87 -15.58 -3.34
C GLN A 253 11.99 -15.23 -2.13
N VAL A 254 11.13 -14.21 -2.25
CA VAL A 254 10.17 -13.89 -1.18
C VAL A 254 9.19 -15.02 -0.94
N ILE A 255 8.69 -15.66 -2.01
CA ILE A 255 7.78 -16.80 -1.90
C ILE A 255 8.48 -17.94 -1.15
N ASN A 256 9.74 -18.24 -1.49
CA ASN A 256 10.51 -19.29 -0.82
C ASN A 256 10.71 -18.98 0.66
N ILE A 257 11.11 -17.75 1.02
CA ILE A 257 11.23 -17.33 2.43
C ILE A 257 9.89 -17.46 3.15
N CYS A 258 8.78 -17.00 2.55
CA CYS A 258 7.46 -17.10 3.14
C CYS A 258 7.03 -18.56 3.34
N HIS A 259 7.36 -19.43 2.40
CA HIS A 259 7.09 -20.86 2.47
C HIS A 259 7.91 -21.52 3.57
N ASP A 260 9.19 -21.20 3.68
CA ASP A 260 10.10 -21.68 4.72
C ASP A 260 9.65 -21.26 6.11
N VAL A 261 9.22 -20.01 6.27
CA VAL A 261 8.61 -19.51 7.51
C VAL A 261 7.37 -20.31 7.90
N VAL A 262 6.50 -20.65 6.94
CA VAL A 262 5.26 -21.39 7.22
C VAL A 262 5.51 -22.87 7.50
N THR A 263 6.49 -23.48 6.81
CA THR A 263 6.81 -24.90 6.95
C THR A 263 7.80 -25.19 8.07
N GLY A 264 8.49 -24.19 8.58
CA GLY A 264 9.57 -24.35 9.56
C GLY A 264 10.84 -24.97 8.98
N SER A 265 10.95 -24.99 7.65
CA SER A 265 12.14 -25.46 6.95
C SER A 265 13.14 -24.30 6.89
N SER A 266 14.28 -24.40 7.56
CA SER A 266 15.39 -23.48 7.30
C SER A 266 16.10 -23.96 6.03
N SER A 267 16.01 -23.20 4.93
CA SER A 267 16.89 -23.40 3.79
C SER A 267 18.33 -23.06 4.22
N SER A 268 19.12 -24.11 4.42
CA SER A 268 20.56 -24.07 4.69
C SER A 268 21.35 -23.68 3.46
#